data_AF-A0A4U1ALS8-F1
#
_entry.id   AF-A0A4U1ALS8-F1
#
_cell.length_a   1.000
_cell.length_b   1.000
_cell.length_c   1.000
_cell.angle_alpha   90.00
_cell.angle_beta   90.00
_cell.angle_gamma   90.00
#
_symmetry.space_group_name_H-M   'P 1'
#
loop_
_entity.id
_entity.type
_entity.pdbx_description
1 polymer ?
#
loop_
_entity_poly.entity_id
_entity_poly.type
_entity_poly.pdbx_seq_one_letter_code
_entity_poly.pdbx_strand_id
1 'polypeptide(L)'
;METTAYCGCSSCCSWERGSWAMLKLDFWNRYVSAGPNAGRPYSGLTASGTVPYEPEEGLLSVDSIYRPWMIPVRLILFPWYLLPHDGTIAADTKYYPFGTRMYVPGYGQGVVEDRGGAIKGPNRIDLYFDSHSDALAWGRKKVRVTIEYPR
;
A
#
# COMPACT_ATOMS: atom_id res chain seq x y z
N MET A 1 5.52 -6.94 15.85
CA MET A 1 4.25 -6.78 15.13
C MET A 1 4.24 -7.77 13.97
N GLU A 2 3.12 -8.41 13.70
CA GLU A 2 2.94 -9.27 12.54
C GLU A 2 2.61 -8.40 11.33
N THR A 3 3.39 -8.57 10.26
CA THR A 3 3.24 -7.82 9.01
C THR A 3 2.90 -8.80 7.90
N THR A 4 1.85 -8.50 7.16
CA THR A 4 1.55 -9.09 5.85
C THR A 4 1.75 -8.05 4.77
N ALA A 5 1.56 -8.45 3.52
CA ALA A 5 1.57 -7.54 2.38
C ALA A 5 0.35 -7.77 1.49
N TYR A 6 -0.09 -6.69 0.85
CA TYR A 6 -1.17 -6.69 -0.12
C TYR A 6 -0.83 -5.75 -1.27
N CYS A 7 -1.59 -5.84 -2.37
CA CYS A 7 -1.47 -4.94 -3.52
C CYS A 7 -2.86 -4.66 -4.12
N GLY A 8 -2.94 -3.77 -5.10
CA GLY A 8 -4.21 -3.37 -5.74
C GLY A 8 -4.93 -4.43 -6.61
N CYS A 9 -4.45 -5.67 -6.63
CA CYS A 9 -5.01 -6.73 -7.48
C CYS A 9 -6.38 -7.26 -6.99
N SER A 10 -7.07 -7.99 -7.86
CA SER A 10 -8.40 -8.55 -7.58
C SER A 10 -8.40 -9.55 -6.41
N SER A 11 -7.35 -10.37 -6.28
CA SER A 11 -7.25 -11.37 -5.21
C SER A 11 -7.02 -10.73 -3.84
N CYS A 12 -6.18 -9.70 -3.76
CA CYS A 12 -5.91 -8.98 -2.51
C CYS A 12 -7.08 -8.07 -2.11
N CYS A 13 -7.66 -7.33 -3.07
CA CYS A 13 -8.65 -6.30 -2.79
C CYS A 13 -10.10 -6.74 -3.05
N SER A 14 -10.35 -8.01 -3.35
CA SER A 14 -11.70 -8.57 -3.53
C SER A 14 -12.57 -7.77 -4.50
N TRP A 15 -12.07 -7.55 -5.71
CA TRP A 15 -12.81 -6.91 -6.80
C TRP A 15 -12.74 -7.76 -8.07
N GLU A 16 -13.73 -7.60 -8.96
CA GLU A 16 -13.81 -8.27 -10.25
C GLU A 16 -14.23 -7.30 -11.35
N ARG A 17 -14.02 -7.69 -12.62
CA ARG A 17 -14.45 -6.90 -13.78
C ARG A 17 -15.85 -7.31 -14.23
N GLY A 18 -16.63 -6.31 -14.65
CA GLY A 18 -18.00 -6.47 -15.14
C GLY A 18 -19.01 -6.85 -14.05
N SER A 19 -20.27 -6.53 -14.30
CA SER A 19 -21.40 -6.88 -13.43
C SER A 19 -22.20 -8.04 -14.01
N TRP A 20 -22.62 -8.98 -13.15
CA TRP A 20 -23.56 -10.02 -13.55
C TRP A 20 -24.93 -9.49 -13.95
N ALA A 21 -25.29 -8.27 -13.51
CA ALA A 21 -26.50 -7.59 -13.97
C ALA A 21 -26.45 -7.24 -15.47
N MET A 22 -25.25 -7.09 -16.06
CA MET A 22 -25.04 -6.86 -17.48
C MET A 22 -24.37 -8.07 -18.17
N LEU A 23 -24.50 -9.28 -17.61
CA LEU A 23 -23.86 -10.49 -18.15
C LEU A 23 -22.35 -10.31 -18.41
N LYS A 24 -21.67 -9.50 -17.58
CA LYS A 24 -20.23 -9.15 -17.69
C LYS A 24 -19.83 -8.40 -18.98
N LEU A 25 -20.77 -7.82 -19.73
CA LEU A 25 -20.47 -7.05 -20.95
C LEU A 25 -19.76 -5.72 -20.66
N ASP A 26 -19.85 -5.21 -19.44
CA ASP A 26 -19.20 -4.00 -18.93
C ASP A 26 -17.80 -4.29 -18.32
N PHE A 27 -17.00 -5.11 -19.00
CA PHE A 27 -15.71 -5.61 -18.47
C PHE A 27 -14.66 -4.52 -18.17
N TRP A 28 -14.84 -3.29 -18.66
CA TRP A 28 -14.00 -2.15 -18.31
C TRP A 28 -14.22 -1.66 -16.87
N ASN A 29 -15.41 -1.87 -16.31
CA ASN A 29 -15.77 -1.46 -14.95
C ASN A 29 -15.31 -2.49 -13.91
N ARG A 30 -14.90 -2.00 -12.73
CA ARG A 30 -14.52 -2.81 -11.58
C ARG A 30 -15.61 -2.75 -10.51
N TYR A 31 -15.93 -3.91 -9.92
CA TYR A 31 -16.93 -4.04 -8.86
C TYR A 31 -16.36 -4.85 -7.69
N VAL A 32 -16.80 -4.54 -6.47
CA VAL A 32 -16.46 -5.30 -5.28
C VAL A 32 -17.07 -6.71 -5.40
N SER A 33 -16.26 -7.76 -5.24
CA SER A 33 -16.70 -9.15 -5.39
C SER A 33 -17.15 -9.79 -4.08
N ALA A 34 -16.69 -9.27 -2.92
CA ALA A 34 -16.98 -9.87 -1.62
C ALA A 34 -17.20 -8.83 -0.52
N GLY A 35 -17.91 -9.24 0.53
CA GLY A 35 -18.19 -8.42 1.71
C GLY A 35 -19.48 -7.59 1.61
N PRO A 36 -19.71 -6.68 2.57
CA PRO A 36 -20.99 -5.96 2.69
C PRO A 36 -21.29 -5.01 1.52
N ASN A 37 -20.26 -4.66 0.73
CA ASN A 37 -20.37 -3.76 -0.42
C ASN A 37 -20.32 -4.50 -1.77
N ALA A 38 -20.48 -5.83 -1.78
CA ALA A 38 -20.45 -6.61 -3.02
C ALA A 38 -21.42 -6.06 -4.08
N GLY A 39 -20.96 -5.98 -5.33
CA GLY A 39 -21.68 -5.41 -6.46
C GLY A 39 -21.57 -3.89 -6.62
N ARG A 40 -21.01 -3.16 -5.63
CA ARG A 40 -20.75 -1.71 -5.79
C ARG A 40 -19.50 -1.46 -6.65
N PRO A 41 -19.40 -0.30 -7.33
CA PRO A 41 -18.19 0.09 -8.05
C PRO A 41 -16.97 0.12 -7.13
N TYR A 42 -15.84 -0.39 -7.62
CA TYR A 42 -14.57 -0.41 -6.90
C TYR A 42 -13.65 0.73 -7.36
N SER A 43 -13.32 1.63 -6.44
CA SER A 43 -12.47 2.81 -6.71
C SER A 43 -10.98 2.48 -6.73
N GLY A 44 -10.52 1.57 -5.86
CA GLY A 44 -9.09 1.34 -5.61
C GLY A 44 -8.46 2.33 -4.64
N LEU A 45 -9.27 3.16 -3.98
CA LEU A 45 -8.81 4.07 -2.95
C LEU A 45 -8.74 3.38 -1.59
N THR A 46 -7.85 3.84 -0.74
CA THR A 46 -7.73 3.44 0.66
C THR A 46 -8.96 3.87 1.46
N ALA A 47 -9.09 3.35 2.68
CA ALA A 47 -10.15 3.77 3.60
C ALA A 47 -10.09 5.26 4.01
N SER A 48 -8.94 5.93 3.89
CA SER A 48 -8.79 7.38 4.06
C SER A 48 -9.15 8.18 2.81
N GLY A 49 -9.30 7.52 1.66
CA GLY A 49 -9.59 8.14 0.36
C GLY A 49 -8.36 8.48 -0.48
N THR A 50 -7.16 8.06 -0.05
CA THR A 50 -5.92 8.22 -0.82
C THR A 50 -5.76 7.10 -1.85
N VAL A 51 -4.89 7.34 -2.84
CA VAL A 51 -4.39 6.26 -3.70
C VAL A 51 -3.28 5.55 -2.91
N PRO A 52 -3.27 4.21 -2.83
CA PRO A 52 -2.20 3.50 -2.14
C PRO A 52 -0.90 3.49 -2.96
N TYR A 53 0.25 3.57 -2.27
CA TYR A 53 1.58 3.59 -2.88
C TYR A 53 2.61 2.85 -2.01
N GLU A 54 3.63 2.27 -2.63
CA GLU A 54 4.79 1.67 -1.96
C GLU A 54 5.78 2.77 -1.52
N PRO A 55 6.53 2.63 -0.41
CA PRO A 55 7.48 3.66 0.00
C PRO A 55 8.63 3.77 -1.00
N GLU A 56 8.92 4.99 -1.43
CA GLU A 56 10.12 5.26 -2.23
C GLU A 56 11.16 6.03 -1.43
N GLU A 57 12.40 5.53 -1.49
CA GLU A 57 13.55 6.25 -0.98
C GLU A 57 13.93 7.38 -1.96
N GLY A 58 14.03 8.61 -1.47
CA GLY A 58 14.42 9.77 -2.28
C GLY A 58 15.87 9.69 -2.80
N LEU A 59 16.30 10.72 -3.53
CA LEU A 59 17.58 10.73 -4.27
C LEU A 59 18.84 10.55 -3.40
N LEU A 60 18.77 10.77 -2.09
CA LEU A 60 19.87 10.47 -1.16
C LEU A 60 19.66 9.11 -0.47
N SER A 61 19.32 8.09 -1.27
CA SER A 61 19.16 6.71 -0.84
C SER A 61 20.43 5.89 -1.00
N VAL A 62 20.40 4.67 -0.46
CA VAL A 62 21.46 3.68 -0.63
C VAL A 62 21.72 3.39 -2.12
N ASP A 63 20.69 3.41 -2.96
CA ASP A 63 20.82 3.20 -4.41
C ASP A 63 21.70 4.26 -5.09
N SER A 64 21.60 5.53 -4.66
CA SER A 64 22.44 6.61 -5.19
C SER A 64 23.93 6.46 -4.82
N ILE A 65 24.23 5.74 -3.74
CA ILE A 65 25.62 5.39 -3.37
C ILE A 65 26.18 4.35 -4.35
N TYR A 66 25.38 3.35 -4.75
CA TYR A 66 25.80 2.29 -5.66
C TYR A 66 25.78 2.70 -7.13
N ARG A 67 24.95 3.68 -7.52
CA ARG A 67 24.77 4.13 -8.92
C ARG A 67 24.93 5.65 -9.09
N PRO A 68 26.07 6.24 -8.68
CA PRO A 68 26.24 7.69 -8.67
C PRO A 68 26.17 8.33 -10.08
N TRP A 69 26.48 7.59 -11.15
CA TRP A 69 26.38 8.07 -12.53
C TRP A 69 24.95 8.36 -12.98
N MET A 70 23.92 7.86 -12.26
CA MET A 70 22.52 8.16 -12.56
C MET A 70 22.06 9.50 -11.97
N ILE A 71 22.82 10.10 -11.06
CA ILE A 71 22.45 11.34 -10.37
C ILE A 71 22.16 12.49 -11.37
N PRO A 72 23.03 12.78 -12.38
CA PRO A 72 22.74 13.82 -13.35
C PRO A 72 21.45 13.55 -14.16
N VAL A 73 21.21 12.29 -14.52
CA VAL A 73 20.02 11.88 -15.28
C VAL A 73 18.75 12.05 -14.45
N ARG A 74 18.77 11.63 -13.18
CA ARG A 74 17.64 11.79 -12.24
C ARG A 74 17.32 13.26 -12.00
N LEU A 75 18.33 14.10 -11.84
CA LEU A 75 18.15 15.54 -11.63
C LEU A 75 17.53 16.24 -12.86
N ILE A 76 17.90 15.83 -14.06
CA ILE A 76 17.45 16.48 -15.31
C ILE A 76 16.07 15.97 -15.76
N LEU A 77 15.84 14.66 -15.72
CA LEU A 77 14.64 14.04 -16.30
C LEU A 77 13.54 13.74 -15.28
N PHE A 78 13.89 13.60 -14.00
CA PHE A 78 12.99 13.12 -12.96
C PHE A 78 13.11 13.93 -11.66
N PRO A 79 13.00 15.28 -11.70
CA PRO A 79 13.17 16.12 -10.51
C PRO A 79 12.14 15.80 -9.41
N TRP A 80 10.96 15.28 -9.77
CA TRP A 80 9.91 14.86 -8.83
C TRP A 80 10.31 13.65 -7.95
N TYR A 81 11.30 12.87 -8.35
CA TYR A 81 11.86 11.74 -7.56
C TYR A 81 12.92 12.19 -6.54
N LEU A 82 13.11 13.51 -6.36
CA LEU A 82 14.04 14.05 -5.36
C LEU A 82 13.61 13.72 -3.93
N LEU A 83 12.30 13.77 -3.67
CA LEU A 83 11.76 13.67 -2.32
C LEU A 83 11.32 12.24 -2.02
N PRO A 84 11.70 11.68 -0.86
CA PRO A 84 11.11 10.43 -0.41
C PRO A 84 9.61 10.63 -0.19
N HIS A 85 8.85 9.56 -0.35
CA HIS A 85 7.47 9.53 0.10
C HIS A 85 7.24 8.26 0.91
N ASP A 86 6.35 8.36 1.90
CA ASP A 86 6.02 7.22 2.75
C ASP A 86 5.28 6.17 1.94
N GLY A 87 5.05 4.97 2.47
CA GLY A 87 4.17 3.97 1.89
C GLY A 87 2.80 3.94 2.55
N THR A 88 1.82 3.33 1.91
CA THR A 88 0.51 3.08 2.51
C THR A 88 0.54 1.85 3.42
N ILE A 89 -0.04 1.97 4.62
CA ILE A 89 -0.21 0.87 5.57
C ILE A 89 -1.69 0.70 5.90
N ALA A 90 -2.16 -0.55 5.90
CA ALA A 90 -3.45 -0.92 6.44
C ALA A 90 -3.31 -1.39 7.89
N ALA A 91 -4.09 -0.81 8.80
CA ALA A 91 -4.07 -1.17 10.21
C ALA A 91 -5.45 -1.07 10.86
N ASP A 92 -5.56 -1.55 12.10
CA ASP A 92 -6.76 -1.34 12.91
C ASP A 92 -6.78 0.08 13.48
N THR A 93 -7.64 0.95 12.94
CA THR A 93 -7.74 2.35 13.35
C THR A 93 -8.20 2.58 14.78
N LYS A 94 -8.71 1.54 15.46
CA LYS A 94 -8.97 1.62 16.90
C LYS A 94 -7.67 1.77 17.72
N TYR A 95 -6.56 1.23 17.20
CA TYR A 95 -5.24 1.27 17.85
C TYR A 95 -4.29 2.24 17.17
N TYR A 96 -4.40 2.40 15.84
CA TYR A 96 -3.55 3.24 15.01
C TYR A 96 -4.39 4.17 14.15
N PRO A 97 -4.75 5.37 14.64
CA PRO A 97 -5.52 6.33 13.86
C PRO A 97 -4.86 6.63 12.50
N PHE A 98 -5.68 7.04 11.53
CA PHE A 98 -5.14 7.49 10.25
C PHE A 98 -4.10 8.60 10.43
N GLY A 99 -3.03 8.55 9.64
CA GLY A 99 -1.87 9.44 9.80
C GLY A 99 -0.80 8.94 10.78
N THR A 100 -1.02 7.82 11.46
CA THR A 100 0.05 7.16 12.24
C THR A 100 1.18 6.74 11.31
N ARG A 101 2.39 7.22 11.60
CA ARG A 101 3.61 6.90 10.85
C ARG A 101 4.27 5.66 11.46
N MET A 102 4.82 4.80 10.62
CA MET A 102 5.48 3.57 11.04
C MET A 102 6.72 3.33 10.19
N TYR A 103 7.85 3.04 10.84
CA TYR A 103 9.02 2.48 10.17
C TYR A 103 9.02 0.97 10.28
N VAL A 104 9.03 0.30 9.13
CA VAL A 104 9.01 -1.15 9.01
C VAL A 104 10.31 -1.61 8.36
N PRO A 105 11.19 -2.33 9.09
CA PRO A 105 12.47 -2.77 8.54
C PRO A 105 12.31 -3.62 7.28
N GLY A 106 12.97 -3.21 6.20
CA GLY A 106 12.93 -3.85 4.88
C GLY A 106 11.77 -3.41 3.98
N TYR A 107 10.83 -2.62 4.49
CA TYR A 107 9.78 -1.97 3.70
C TYR A 107 10.05 -0.48 3.57
N GLY A 108 10.26 0.23 4.68
CA GLY A 108 10.52 1.66 4.69
C GLY A 108 9.62 2.42 5.68
N GLN A 109 9.48 3.71 5.46
CA GLN A 109 8.51 4.55 6.19
C GLN A 109 7.12 4.38 5.58
N GLY A 110 6.09 4.30 6.41
CA GLY A 110 4.72 4.24 5.93
C GLY A 110 3.73 4.95 6.84
N VAL A 111 2.55 5.24 6.32
CA VAL A 111 1.47 5.94 6.99
C VAL A 111 0.23 5.06 6.99
N VAL A 112 -0.46 5.00 8.13
CA VAL A 112 -1.75 4.33 8.22
C VAL A 112 -2.79 5.16 7.46
N GLU A 113 -3.19 4.67 6.30
CA GLU A 113 -4.20 5.28 5.43
C GLU A 113 -5.32 4.31 5.10
N ASP A 114 -5.11 3.01 5.30
CA ASP A 114 -6.07 1.98 4.90
C ASP A 114 -6.54 1.10 6.08
N ARG A 115 -7.61 0.35 5.85
CA ARG A 115 -8.19 -0.59 6.82
C ARG A 115 -8.59 -1.89 6.14
N GLY A 116 -8.04 -2.99 6.62
CA GLY A 116 -8.46 -4.33 6.24
C GLY A 116 -9.53 -4.90 7.17
N GLY A 117 -10.49 -5.63 6.60
CA GLY A 117 -11.44 -6.43 7.39
C GLY A 117 -10.76 -7.52 8.23
N ALA A 118 -9.68 -8.11 7.71
CA ALA A 118 -8.89 -9.14 8.39
C ALA A 118 -7.76 -8.58 9.28
N ILE A 119 -7.46 -7.28 9.18
CA ILE A 119 -6.37 -6.61 9.90
C ILE A 119 -6.97 -6.01 11.17
N LYS A 120 -6.84 -6.75 12.28
CA LYS A 120 -7.47 -6.43 13.57
C LYS A 120 -6.50 -6.56 14.73
N GLY A 121 -6.67 -5.70 15.72
CA GLY A 121 -5.87 -5.68 16.94
C GLY A 121 -4.55 -4.90 16.80
N PRO A 122 -3.80 -4.76 17.90
CA PRO A 122 -2.60 -3.94 17.96
C PRO A 122 -1.36 -4.60 17.33
N ASN A 123 -1.41 -5.89 17.05
CA ASN A 123 -0.21 -6.64 16.67
C ASN A 123 -0.19 -7.05 15.19
N ARG A 124 -1.07 -6.49 14.35
CA ARG A 124 -1.18 -6.86 12.94
C ARG A 124 -1.34 -5.64 12.04
N ILE A 125 -0.51 -5.55 11.01
CA ILE A 125 -0.59 -4.54 9.95
C ILE A 125 -0.37 -5.20 8.58
N ASP A 126 -0.86 -4.54 7.52
CA ASP A 126 -0.68 -4.95 6.13
C ASP A 126 0.05 -3.84 5.37
N LEU A 127 1.06 -4.20 4.60
CA LEU A 127 1.90 -3.27 3.87
C LEU A 127 1.51 -3.29 2.39
N TYR A 128 1.34 -2.12 1.79
CA TYR A 128 0.98 -2.03 0.39
C TYR A 128 2.22 -2.16 -0.51
N PHE A 129 2.13 -2.98 -1.55
CA PHE A 129 3.13 -3.09 -2.60
C PHE A 129 2.47 -2.84 -3.95
N ASP A 130 3.23 -2.27 -4.89
CA ASP A 130 2.71 -2.02 -6.24
C ASP A 130 2.49 -3.32 -7.02
N SER A 131 3.35 -4.32 -6.78
CA SER A 131 3.26 -5.63 -7.44
C SER A 131 2.76 -6.74 -6.52
N HIS A 132 1.93 -7.63 -7.08
CA HIS A 132 1.53 -8.86 -6.40
C HIS A 132 2.71 -9.80 -6.13
N SER A 133 3.71 -9.84 -7.02
CA SER A 133 4.92 -10.65 -6.78
C SER A 133 5.66 -10.21 -5.54
N ASP A 134 5.71 -8.90 -5.31
CA ASP A 134 6.54 -8.30 -4.26
C ASP A 134 5.82 -8.45 -2.91
N ALA A 135 4.49 -8.30 -2.91
CA ALA A 135 3.67 -8.67 -1.76
C ALA A 135 3.85 -10.15 -1.36
N LEU A 136 3.88 -11.07 -2.34
CA LEU A 136 4.12 -12.48 -2.08
C LEU A 136 5.55 -12.75 -1.57
N ALA A 137 6.55 -12.07 -2.15
CA ALA A 137 7.94 -12.17 -1.73
C ALA A 137 8.15 -11.64 -0.30
N TRP A 138 7.42 -10.59 0.09
CA TRP A 138 7.42 -10.10 1.46
C TRP A 138 6.88 -11.15 2.45
N GLY A 139 5.75 -11.76 2.10
CA GLY A 139 5.10 -12.82 2.86
C GLY A 139 4.55 -12.38 4.23
N ARG A 140 4.33 -13.34 5.12
CA ARG A 140 3.91 -13.08 6.52
C ARG A 140 5.10 -13.26 7.44
N LYS A 141 5.46 -12.21 8.17
CA LYS A 141 6.58 -12.25 9.13
C LYS A 141 6.33 -11.35 10.32
N LYS A 142 7.11 -11.56 11.38
CA LYS A 142 7.11 -10.69 12.56
C LYS A 142 8.34 -9.81 12.52
N VAL A 143 8.12 -8.49 12.54
CA VAL A 143 9.18 -7.49 12.56
C VAL A 143 8.95 -6.50 13.70
N ARG A 144 10.03 -5.83 14.11
CA ARG A 144 9.98 -4.75 15.10
C ARG A 144 9.68 -3.45 14.37
N VAL A 145 8.46 -2.95 14.55
CA VAL A 145 7.98 -1.72 13.93
C VAL A 145 8.17 -0.58 14.91
N THR A 146 8.70 0.54 14.42
CA THR A 146 8.76 1.80 15.18
C THR A 146 7.54 2.62 14.81
N ILE A 147 6.79 3.11 15.80
CA ILE A 147 5.49 3.76 15.59
C ILE A 147 5.60 5.20 16.08
N GLU A 148 5.12 6.14 15.26
CA GLU A 148 5.00 7.56 15.56
C GLU A 148 3.55 7.99 15.36
N TYR A 149 2.87 8.33 16.46
CA TYR A 149 1.49 8.78 16.42
C TYR A 149 1.40 10.22 15.89
N PRO A 150 0.33 10.57 15.16
CA PRO A 150 0.11 11.94 14.72
C PRO A 150 -0.04 12.84 15.95
N ARG A 151 0.49 14.06 15.86
CA ARG A 151 0.39 15.08 16.91
C ARG A 151 -0.98 15.76 16.92
#